data_AF-S8EZU8-F1
#
_entry.id   AF-S8EZU8-F1
#
_cell.length_a   1.000
_cell.length_b   1.000
_cell.length_c   1.000
_cell.angle_alpha   90.00
_cell.angle_beta   90.00
_cell.angle_gamma   90.00
#
_symmetry.space_group_name_H-M   'P 1'
#
loop_
_entity.id
_entity.type
_entity.pdbx_description
1 polymer ?
#
loop_
_entity_poly.entity_id
_entity_poly.type
_entity_poly.pdbx_seq_one_letter_code
_entity_poly.pdbx_strand_id
1 'polypeptide(L)'
;RLGLSYHNMHSLLQKVDSMPDRAPWMEQWITFKDRPGEKHLVQYQDIIMAIKALLGNPAHAGKIAYRPSRVFTNHSKDSRVYTEMWTGKWWHAVQSILPKGATVAPIIISTNKTQLTQFSGNRLAYPVYMTLGNIPKALRRKPSKHACVLIGYLSVDKVDRTGITDKKQRALVQQLFHVSVKMILEPLENAGKEGVDMMCGDGKVRKVFPILAAYVADYLEQTLVSCSKYGMCPICQCPETSLEEAEA
;
A
#
# COMPACT_ATOMS: atom_id res chain seq x y z
N ARG A 1 29.25 -3.00 -17.42
CA ARG A 1 28.18 -2.27 -18.15
C ARG A 1 27.07 -3.29 -18.45
N LEU A 2 25.84 -3.08 -17.99
CA LEU A 2 24.75 -4.09 -18.02
C LEU A 2 24.12 -4.35 -19.42
N GLY A 3 24.69 -3.88 -20.53
CA GLY A 3 24.14 -4.15 -21.87
C GLY A 3 22.73 -3.57 -22.14
N LEU A 4 22.29 -2.59 -21.34
CA LEU A 4 20.95 -2.00 -21.40
C LEU A 4 20.83 -0.83 -22.38
N SER A 5 21.50 -0.89 -23.54
CA SER A 5 21.24 0.07 -24.63
C SER A 5 19.98 -0.34 -25.40
N TYR A 6 19.14 0.61 -25.77
CA TYR A 6 17.95 0.39 -26.60
C TYR A 6 17.89 1.48 -27.67
N HIS A 7 17.42 1.12 -28.86
CA HIS A 7 17.39 2.01 -30.02
C HIS A 7 15.98 2.54 -30.35
N ASN A 8 14.94 1.97 -29.73
CA ASN A 8 13.56 2.42 -29.87
C ASN A 8 12.70 1.98 -28.66
N MET A 9 11.53 2.60 -28.51
CA MET A 9 10.58 2.33 -27.41
C MET A 9 10.18 0.86 -27.34
N HIS A 10 10.05 0.18 -28.48
CA HIS A 10 9.69 -1.24 -28.55
C HIS A 10 10.78 -2.13 -27.93
N SER A 11 12.05 -1.90 -28.26
CA SER A 11 13.19 -2.64 -27.67
C SER A 11 13.39 -2.34 -26.18
N LEU A 12 12.99 -1.15 -25.72
CA LEU A 12 12.94 -0.83 -24.30
C LEU A 12 11.83 -1.63 -23.61
N LEU A 13 10.61 -1.66 -24.17
CA LEU A 13 9.48 -2.40 -23.62
C LEU A 13 9.79 -3.91 -23.59
N GLN A 14 10.33 -4.50 -24.66
CA GLN A 14 10.77 -5.89 -24.64
C GLN A 14 11.83 -6.18 -23.57
N LYS A 15 12.74 -5.24 -23.29
CA LYS A 15 13.70 -5.38 -22.19
C LYS A 15 13.03 -5.27 -20.83
N VAL A 16 12.04 -4.38 -20.68
CA VAL A 16 11.23 -4.25 -19.47
C VAL A 16 10.43 -5.53 -19.21
N ASP A 17 9.80 -6.08 -20.25
CA ASP A 17 9.01 -7.32 -20.22
C ASP A 17 9.89 -8.56 -19.98
N SER A 18 11.17 -8.50 -20.33
CA SER A 18 12.14 -9.57 -20.04
C SER A 18 12.69 -9.56 -18.60
N MET A 19 12.43 -8.48 -17.84
CA MET A 19 12.80 -8.46 -16.43
C MET A 19 11.88 -9.39 -15.65
N PRO A 20 12.41 -10.25 -14.77
CA PRO A 20 11.56 -11.13 -13.97
C PRO A 20 10.56 -10.32 -13.15
N ASP A 21 9.29 -10.67 -13.30
CA ASP A 21 8.21 -10.05 -12.54
C ASP A 21 8.46 -10.21 -11.04
N ARG A 22 8.24 -9.13 -10.29
CA ARG A 22 8.43 -9.14 -8.82
C ARG A 22 7.40 -10.01 -8.11
N ALA A 23 6.21 -10.10 -8.69
CA ALA A 23 5.11 -10.95 -8.29
C ALA A 23 4.16 -11.10 -9.50
N PRO A 24 3.57 -12.28 -9.73
CA PRO A 24 2.63 -12.48 -10.83
C PRO A 24 1.37 -11.65 -10.61
N TRP A 25 0.83 -11.12 -11.70
CA TRP A 25 -0.47 -10.46 -11.69
C TRP A 25 -1.60 -11.51 -11.71
N MET A 26 -2.61 -11.27 -10.89
CA MET A 26 -3.84 -12.04 -10.78
C MET A 26 -5.01 -11.16 -11.17
N GLU A 27 -6.06 -11.80 -11.68
CA GLU A 27 -7.31 -11.16 -12.05
C GLU A 27 -8.45 -11.80 -11.29
N GLN A 28 -9.30 -10.97 -10.68
CA GLN A 28 -10.48 -11.44 -9.98
C GLN A 28 -11.68 -10.56 -10.33
N TRP A 29 -12.79 -11.21 -10.63
CA TRP A 29 -14.06 -10.55 -10.86
C TRP A 29 -14.88 -10.52 -9.58
N ILE A 30 -15.36 -9.32 -9.22
CA ILE A 30 -16.27 -9.08 -8.10
C ILE A 30 -17.68 -8.87 -8.65
N THR A 31 -18.66 -9.49 -8.00
CA THR A 31 -20.09 -9.32 -8.31
C THR A 31 -20.85 -8.96 -7.04
N PHE A 32 -21.87 -8.12 -7.13
CA PHE A 32 -22.77 -7.89 -6.00
C PHE A 32 -23.81 -9.01 -5.91
N LYS A 33 -24.20 -9.38 -4.68
CA LYS A 33 -25.20 -10.45 -4.45
C LYS A 33 -26.54 -10.15 -5.10
N ASP A 34 -26.96 -8.89 -5.12
CA ASP A 34 -28.20 -8.43 -5.73
C ASP A 34 -28.07 -8.11 -7.22
N ARG A 35 -26.85 -8.17 -7.79
CA ARG A 35 -26.54 -7.85 -9.19
C ARG A 35 -25.47 -8.80 -9.76
N PRO A 36 -25.78 -10.09 -9.93
CA PRO A 36 -24.79 -11.09 -10.36
C PRO A 36 -24.30 -10.89 -11.81
N GLY A 37 -25.04 -10.12 -12.62
CA GLY A 37 -24.65 -9.76 -13.99
C GLY A 37 -23.63 -8.61 -14.08
N GLU A 38 -23.51 -7.79 -13.02
CA GLU A 38 -22.52 -6.71 -12.95
C GLU A 38 -21.20 -7.28 -12.42
N LYS A 39 -20.21 -7.38 -13.30
CA LYS A 39 -18.87 -7.89 -12.99
C LYS A 39 -17.87 -6.73 -12.99
N HIS A 40 -17.06 -6.68 -11.94
CA HIS A 40 -16.04 -5.64 -11.73
C HIS A 40 -14.66 -6.29 -11.64
N LEU A 41 -13.76 -5.93 -12.56
CA LEU A 41 -12.41 -6.51 -12.62
C LEU A 41 -11.48 -5.84 -11.62
N VAL A 42 -10.77 -6.65 -10.84
CA VAL A 42 -9.64 -6.23 -10.01
C VAL A 42 -8.41 -7.00 -10.47
N GLN A 43 -7.34 -6.26 -10.78
CA GLN A 43 -6.04 -6.83 -11.11
C GLN A 43 -5.09 -6.56 -9.95
N TYR A 44 -4.39 -7.57 -9.44
CA TYR A 44 -3.53 -7.40 -8.26
C TYR A 44 -2.36 -8.36 -8.22
N GLN A 45 -1.37 -8.05 -7.40
CA GLN A 45 -0.23 -8.91 -7.13
C GLN A 45 -0.35 -9.54 -5.74
N ASP A 46 0.27 -10.71 -5.57
CA ASP A 46 0.43 -11.30 -4.24
C ASP A 46 1.26 -10.36 -3.37
N ILE A 47 0.61 -9.81 -2.34
CA ILE A 47 1.23 -8.83 -1.44
C ILE A 47 2.40 -9.42 -0.67
N ILE A 48 2.37 -10.71 -0.33
CA ILE A 48 3.47 -11.39 0.36
C ILE A 48 4.68 -11.51 -0.56
N MET A 49 4.48 -11.81 -1.85
CA MET A 49 5.56 -11.78 -2.83
C MET A 49 6.12 -10.37 -3.02
N ALA A 50 5.26 -9.35 -3.07
CA ALA A 50 5.69 -7.96 -3.16
C ALA A 50 6.53 -7.53 -1.93
N ILE A 51 6.16 -7.98 -0.73
CA ILE A 51 6.93 -7.75 0.51
C ILE A 51 8.30 -8.46 0.43
N LYS A 52 8.32 -9.74 0.02
CA LYS A 52 9.56 -10.50 -0.18
C LYS A 52 10.48 -9.81 -1.17
N ALA A 53 9.94 -9.30 -2.28
CA ALA A 53 10.72 -8.57 -3.29
C ALA A 53 11.34 -7.28 -2.72
N LEU A 54 10.59 -6.52 -1.92
CA LEU A 54 11.10 -5.29 -1.29
C LEU A 54 12.16 -5.56 -0.22
N LEU A 55 11.96 -6.57 0.64
CA LEU A 55 12.91 -6.94 1.70
C LEU A 55 14.15 -7.66 1.16
N GLY A 56 13.96 -8.46 0.11
CA GLY A 56 14.99 -9.23 -0.57
C GLY A 56 15.87 -8.42 -1.52
N ASN A 57 15.51 -7.17 -1.82
CA ASN A 57 16.25 -6.34 -2.77
C ASN A 57 17.67 -6.02 -2.26
N PRO A 58 18.75 -6.51 -2.91
CA PRO A 58 20.12 -6.27 -2.48
C PRO A 58 20.50 -4.79 -2.48
N ALA A 59 19.91 -3.98 -3.37
CA ALA A 59 20.15 -2.55 -3.43
C ALA A 59 19.70 -1.81 -2.15
N HIS A 60 18.80 -2.42 -1.36
CA HIS A 60 18.25 -1.87 -0.13
C HIS A 60 18.86 -2.51 1.12
N ALA A 61 19.56 -3.64 1.00
CA ALA A 61 20.03 -4.49 2.10
C ALA A 61 20.67 -3.72 3.27
N GLY A 62 21.64 -2.84 2.97
CA GLY A 62 22.35 -2.05 3.99
C GLY A 62 21.55 -0.89 4.59
N LYS A 63 20.29 -0.69 4.18
CA LYS A 63 19.45 0.46 4.57
C LYS A 63 18.12 0.03 5.20
N ILE A 64 17.77 -1.25 5.15
CA ILE A 64 16.54 -1.78 5.74
C ILE A 64 16.68 -1.84 7.26
N ALA A 65 15.70 -1.28 7.97
CA ALA A 65 15.58 -1.44 9.41
C ALA A 65 14.80 -2.71 9.76
N TYR A 66 15.41 -3.61 10.54
CA TYR A 66 14.78 -4.85 11.02
C TYR A 66 14.39 -4.81 12.51
N ARG A 67 14.58 -3.68 13.17
CA ARG A 67 14.21 -3.53 14.59
C ARG A 67 13.84 -2.10 14.90
N PRO A 68 12.94 -1.88 15.85
CA PRO A 68 12.67 -0.54 16.33
C PRO A 68 13.89 0.03 17.07
N SER A 69 14.02 1.35 17.05
CA SER A 69 15.07 2.10 17.74
C SER A 69 14.47 3.29 18.49
N ARG A 70 15.11 3.74 19.56
CA ARG A 70 14.74 4.98 20.26
C ARG A 70 15.84 5.99 20.01
N VAL A 71 15.48 7.10 19.38
CA VAL A 71 16.39 8.21 19.09
C VAL A 71 15.98 9.37 19.98
N PHE A 72 16.97 10.03 20.57
CA PHE A 72 16.77 11.17 21.46
C PHE A 72 17.62 12.35 20.99
N THR A 73 17.24 13.56 21.40
CA THR A 73 17.92 14.81 21.01
C THR A 73 19.32 14.94 21.62
N ASN A 74 19.57 14.32 22.78
CA ASN A 74 20.82 14.40 23.52
C ASN A 74 21.08 13.12 24.35
N HIS A 75 22.24 13.06 25.01
CA HIS A 75 22.62 11.96 25.89
C HIS A 75 21.70 11.82 27.12
N SER A 76 21.12 12.92 27.59
CA SER A 76 20.19 12.98 28.72
C SER A 76 18.83 12.33 28.41
N LYS A 77 18.54 12.07 27.13
CA LYS A 77 17.30 11.45 26.64
C LYS A 77 16.03 12.26 26.95
N ASP A 78 16.15 13.58 27.01
CA ASP A 78 15.06 14.47 27.42
C ASP A 78 13.85 14.40 26.47
N SER A 79 14.13 14.42 25.15
CA SER A 79 13.10 14.44 24.12
C SER A 79 13.30 13.35 23.08
N ARG A 80 12.22 12.63 22.78
CA ARG A 80 12.23 11.55 21.79
C ARG A 80 12.02 12.09 20.37
N VAL A 81 12.87 11.64 19.45
CA VAL A 81 12.85 12.04 18.03
C VAL A 81 12.14 10.97 17.21
N TYR A 82 11.14 11.39 16.43
CA TYR A 82 10.37 10.52 15.53
C TYR A 82 10.56 10.97 14.09
N THR A 83 11.33 10.21 13.32
CA THR A 83 11.66 10.56 11.93
C THR A 83 11.32 9.47 10.92
N GLU A 84 11.28 8.23 11.38
CA GLU A 84 11.10 7.01 10.59
C GLU A 84 10.21 6.02 11.36
N MET A 85 9.61 5.05 10.66
CA MET A 85 8.67 4.11 11.29
C MET A 85 9.30 3.34 12.46
N TRP A 86 10.57 2.94 12.35
CA TRP A 86 11.29 2.21 13.41
C TRP A 86 11.57 3.07 14.65
N THR A 87 11.47 4.40 14.55
CA THR A 87 11.58 5.30 15.71
C THR A 87 10.23 5.51 16.41
N GLY A 88 9.12 5.26 15.70
CA GLY A 88 7.74 5.43 16.15
C GLY A 88 7.35 4.52 17.32
N LYS A 89 6.50 5.03 18.22
CA LYS A 89 5.98 4.25 19.36
C LYS A 89 5.26 2.96 18.92
N TRP A 90 4.53 3.03 17.81
CA TRP A 90 3.76 1.91 17.26
C TRP A 90 4.62 0.67 16.99
N TRP A 91 5.76 0.81 16.31
CA TRP A 91 6.63 -0.35 16.02
C TRP A 91 7.16 -0.95 17.33
N HIS A 92 7.55 -0.15 18.31
CA HIS A 92 7.97 -0.68 19.62
C HIS A 92 6.87 -1.55 20.27
N ALA A 93 5.62 -1.09 20.25
CA ALA A 93 4.49 -1.80 20.84
C ALA A 93 4.17 -3.11 20.08
N VAL A 94 4.18 -3.08 18.75
CA VAL A 94 3.94 -4.29 17.94
C VAL A 94 5.10 -5.28 18.07
N GLN A 95 6.35 -4.80 18.05
CA GLN A 95 7.52 -5.68 18.18
C GLN A 95 7.59 -6.37 19.55
N SER A 96 7.10 -5.74 20.62
CA SER A 96 7.15 -6.32 21.97
C SER A 96 6.26 -7.54 22.18
N ILE A 97 5.23 -7.73 21.34
CA ILE A 97 4.33 -8.89 21.42
C ILE A 97 4.75 -10.04 20.52
N LEU A 98 5.79 -9.86 19.69
CA LEU A 98 6.27 -10.88 18.75
C LEU A 98 7.34 -11.79 19.38
N PRO A 99 7.54 -13.01 18.85
CA PRO A 99 8.59 -13.91 19.29
C PRO A 99 9.99 -13.28 19.22
N LYS A 100 10.89 -13.70 20.12
CA LYS A 100 12.30 -13.24 20.08
C LYS A 100 12.94 -13.59 18.73
N GLY A 101 13.62 -12.62 18.13
CA GLY A 101 14.26 -12.76 16.82
C GLY A 101 13.36 -12.47 15.62
N ALA A 102 12.05 -12.32 15.82
CA ALA A 102 11.13 -11.89 14.76
C ALA A 102 11.29 -10.40 14.43
N THR A 103 10.87 -10.00 13.23
CA THR A 103 10.85 -8.60 12.80
C THR A 103 9.48 -8.19 12.28
N VAL A 104 9.03 -6.98 12.61
CA VAL A 104 7.84 -6.39 11.97
C VAL A 104 8.21 -5.87 10.58
N ALA A 105 7.34 -6.09 9.60
CA ALA A 105 7.33 -5.35 8.35
C ALA A 105 6.11 -4.42 8.30
N PRO A 106 6.24 -3.14 8.66
CA PRO A 106 5.11 -2.21 8.60
C PRO A 106 4.73 -1.98 7.14
N ILE A 107 3.54 -2.39 6.75
CA ILE A 107 3.02 -2.19 5.40
C ILE A 107 2.36 -0.81 5.34
N ILE A 108 2.81 0.00 4.38
CA ILE A 108 2.22 1.31 4.08
C ILE A 108 1.62 1.20 2.70
N ILE A 109 0.31 1.39 2.61
CA ILE A 109 -0.39 1.44 1.33
C ILE A 109 -0.82 2.85 1.01
N SER A 110 -0.97 3.13 -0.27
CA SER A 110 -1.56 4.37 -0.74
C SER A 110 -2.37 4.12 -1.98
N THR A 111 -3.49 4.80 -2.07
CA THR A 111 -4.30 4.81 -3.29
C THR A 111 -4.39 6.21 -3.83
N ASN A 112 -4.39 6.32 -5.15
CA ASN A 112 -4.56 7.59 -5.83
C ASN A 112 -5.44 7.35 -7.04
N LYS A 113 -6.62 7.97 -7.08
CA LYS A 113 -7.50 7.87 -8.24
C LYS A 113 -6.89 8.65 -9.41
N THR A 114 -6.35 7.95 -10.41
CA THR A 114 -5.71 8.59 -11.56
C THR A 114 -6.50 8.37 -12.86
N GLN A 115 -6.63 9.41 -13.68
CA GLN A 115 -7.14 9.25 -15.04
C GLN A 115 -5.99 8.75 -15.93
N LEU A 116 -6.14 7.60 -16.61
CA LEU A 116 -5.06 7.04 -17.44
C LEU A 116 -4.94 7.71 -18.82
N THR A 117 -6.04 8.22 -19.38
CA THR A 117 -6.07 8.75 -20.75
C THR A 117 -7.11 9.86 -20.90
N GLN A 118 -6.70 11.02 -21.45
CA GLN A 118 -7.63 12.10 -21.86
C GLN A 118 -8.11 11.95 -23.32
N PHE A 119 -7.44 11.15 -24.15
CA PHE A 119 -7.60 11.20 -25.62
C PHE A 119 -8.03 9.89 -26.30
N SER A 120 -8.11 8.75 -25.62
CA SER A 120 -8.57 7.49 -26.22
C SER A 120 -9.12 6.53 -25.17
N GLY A 121 -10.45 6.58 -24.99
CA GLY A 121 -11.18 5.77 -24.03
C GLY A 121 -11.04 6.28 -22.60
N ASN A 122 -12.15 6.61 -21.94
CA ASN A 122 -12.23 7.00 -20.52
C ASN A 122 -11.82 5.83 -19.59
N ARG A 123 -10.56 5.38 -19.65
CA ARG A 123 -10.02 4.38 -18.74
C ARG A 123 -9.51 5.12 -17.52
N LEU A 124 -10.29 5.06 -16.45
CA LEU A 124 -9.82 5.45 -15.12
C LEU A 124 -8.98 4.29 -14.59
N ALA A 125 -7.95 4.55 -13.80
CA ALA A 125 -7.36 3.51 -12.96
C ALA A 125 -7.34 3.98 -11.53
N TYR A 126 -7.49 3.01 -10.66
CA TYR A 126 -7.38 3.24 -9.24
C TYR A 126 -6.23 2.37 -8.71
N PRO A 127 -4.97 2.79 -8.94
CA PRO A 127 -3.81 2.05 -8.49
C PRO A 127 -3.70 2.00 -6.96
N VAL A 128 -3.31 0.83 -6.45
CA VAL A 128 -2.92 0.58 -5.07
C VAL A 128 -1.42 0.39 -5.04
N TYR A 129 -0.72 1.31 -4.38
CA TYR A 129 0.72 1.21 -4.16
C TYR A 129 1.02 0.74 -2.75
N MET A 130 2.16 0.07 -2.60
CA MET A 130 2.66 -0.43 -1.32
C MET A 130 4.15 -0.13 -1.16
N THR A 131 4.53 0.18 0.07
CA THR A 131 5.92 0.26 0.51
C THR A 131 6.05 -0.25 1.95
N LEU A 132 7.29 -0.40 2.41
CA LEU A 132 7.61 -0.88 3.75
C LEU A 132 8.14 0.25 4.63
N GLY A 133 7.65 0.31 5.87
CA GLY A 133 8.19 1.17 6.92
C GLY A 133 9.64 0.81 7.31
N ASN A 134 10.12 -0.38 6.94
CA ASN A 134 11.52 -0.78 7.09
C ASN A 134 12.45 0.02 6.17
N ILE A 135 11.91 0.62 5.09
CA ILE A 135 12.69 1.35 4.10
C ILE A 135 12.69 2.85 4.46
N PRO A 136 13.86 3.51 4.56
CA PRO A 136 13.96 4.92 4.87
C PRO A 136 13.11 5.79 3.96
N LYS A 137 12.45 6.82 4.51
CA LYS A 137 11.56 7.71 3.74
C LYS A 137 12.27 8.36 2.54
N ALA A 138 13.56 8.65 2.66
CA ALA A 138 14.36 9.23 1.59
C ALA A 138 14.53 8.30 0.37
N LEU A 139 14.48 6.98 0.56
CA LEU A 139 14.46 6.01 -0.55
C LEU A 139 13.05 5.85 -1.11
N ARG A 140 12.02 5.80 -0.24
CA ARG A 140 10.62 5.69 -0.65
C ARG A 140 10.19 6.84 -1.56
N ARG A 141 10.72 8.05 -1.33
CA ARG A 141 10.47 9.25 -2.15
C ARG A 141 11.20 9.30 -3.49
N LYS A 142 12.07 8.33 -3.80
CA LYS A 142 12.83 8.29 -5.06
C LYS A 142 12.28 7.19 -5.97
N PRO A 143 11.52 7.51 -7.03
CA PRO A 143 10.95 6.51 -7.92
C PRO A 143 11.99 5.55 -8.52
N SER A 144 13.18 6.07 -8.85
CA SER A 144 14.31 5.28 -9.37
C SER A 144 14.89 4.25 -8.40
N LYS A 145 14.49 4.27 -7.13
CA LYS A 145 14.87 3.26 -6.14
C LYS A 145 13.88 2.12 -6.02
N HIS A 146 12.73 2.19 -6.70
CA HIS A 146 11.72 1.13 -6.69
C HIS A 146 11.38 0.59 -5.29
N ALA A 147 11.41 1.49 -4.29
CA ALA A 147 11.05 1.22 -2.90
C ALA A 147 9.54 1.27 -2.65
N CYS A 148 8.77 1.67 -3.66
CA CYS A 148 7.33 1.61 -3.74
C CYS A 148 6.97 0.72 -4.93
N VAL A 149 6.01 -0.18 -4.77
CA VAL A 149 5.54 -1.11 -5.80
C VAL A 149 4.04 -0.95 -5.97
N LEU A 150 3.58 -1.11 -7.20
CA LEU A 150 2.17 -1.20 -7.50
C LEU A 150 1.71 -2.63 -7.20
N ILE A 151 0.68 -2.78 -6.37
CA ILE A 151 0.14 -4.08 -5.95
C ILE A 151 -1.27 -4.35 -6.48
N GLY A 152 -1.92 -3.37 -7.11
CA GLY A 152 -3.18 -3.62 -7.78
C GLY A 152 -3.80 -2.42 -8.47
N TYR A 153 -4.81 -2.70 -9.27
CA TYR A 153 -5.72 -1.78 -9.89
C TYR A 153 -7.14 -2.13 -9.42
N LEU A 154 -7.78 -1.23 -8.68
CA LEU A 154 -9.17 -1.42 -8.28
C LEU A 154 -10.09 -1.16 -9.48
N SER A 155 -11.26 -1.80 -9.45
CA SER A 155 -12.29 -1.59 -10.45
C SER A 155 -12.72 -0.12 -10.49
N VAL A 156 -12.73 0.44 -11.69
CA VAL A 156 -13.23 1.79 -11.97
C VAL A 156 -14.57 1.79 -12.72
N ASP A 157 -15.07 0.60 -13.03
CA ASP A 157 -16.32 0.44 -13.77
C ASP A 157 -17.46 1.07 -12.99
N LYS A 158 -18.27 1.86 -13.70
CA LYS A 158 -19.43 2.50 -13.11
C LYS A 158 -20.44 1.41 -12.74
N VAL A 159 -20.79 1.35 -11.47
CA VAL A 159 -21.96 0.59 -10.99
C VAL A 159 -23.20 1.09 -11.74
N ASP A 160 -23.98 0.17 -12.31
CA ASP A 160 -25.13 0.53 -13.13
C ASP A 160 -26.15 1.32 -12.32
N ARG A 161 -26.64 2.42 -12.88
CA ARG A 161 -27.62 3.30 -12.24
C ARG A 161 -29.07 2.85 -12.48
N THR A 162 -29.30 1.91 -13.41
CA THR A 162 -30.67 1.49 -13.72
C THR A 162 -31.39 0.95 -12.49
N GLY A 163 -32.57 1.52 -12.20
CA GLY A 163 -33.45 1.07 -11.12
C GLY A 163 -32.93 1.29 -9.69
N ILE A 164 -31.87 2.07 -9.46
CA ILE A 164 -31.34 2.32 -8.12
C ILE A 164 -31.23 3.81 -7.76
N THR A 165 -31.34 4.12 -6.48
CA THR A 165 -31.16 5.48 -5.96
C THR A 165 -29.68 5.86 -5.90
N ASP A 166 -29.37 7.16 -5.94
CA ASP A 166 -28.00 7.67 -5.77
C ASP A 166 -27.34 7.20 -4.48
N LYS A 167 -28.14 7.07 -3.41
CA LYS A 167 -27.67 6.53 -2.12
C LYS A 167 -27.21 5.08 -2.26
N LYS A 168 -28.00 4.24 -2.94
CA LYS A 168 -27.64 2.83 -3.17
C LYS A 168 -26.41 2.73 -4.08
N GLN A 169 -26.32 3.56 -5.12
CA GLN A 169 -25.16 3.57 -6.00
C GLN A 169 -23.87 3.90 -5.24
N ARG A 170 -23.89 4.95 -4.40
CA ARG A 170 -22.71 5.32 -3.58
C ARG A 170 -22.30 4.18 -2.64
N ALA A 171 -23.25 3.51 -2.00
CA ALA A 171 -22.98 2.38 -1.14
C ALA A 171 -22.35 1.20 -1.91
N LEU A 172 -22.83 0.89 -3.12
CA LEU A 172 -22.24 -0.16 -3.96
C LEU A 172 -20.81 0.17 -4.39
N VAL A 173 -20.53 1.43 -4.75
CA VAL A 173 -19.17 1.87 -5.09
C VAL A 173 -18.22 1.75 -3.88
N GLN A 174 -18.68 2.16 -2.69
CA GLN A 174 -17.92 1.99 -1.44
C GLN A 174 -17.67 0.50 -1.14
N GLN A 175 -18.71 -0.33 -1.24
CA GLN A 175 -18.59 -1.77 -1.04
C GLN A 175 -17.59 -2.41 -2.01
N LEU A 176 -17.65 -2.05 -3.30
CA LEU A 176 -16.70 -2.54 -4.29
C LEU A 176 -15.27 -2.17 -3.94
N PHE A 177 -15.04 -0.93 -3.53
CA PHE A 177 -13.73 -0.48 -3.06
C PHE A 177 -13.23 -1.32 -1.87
N HIS A 178 -14.03 -1.48 -0.82
CA HIS A 178 -13.61 -2.23 0.38
C HIS A 178 -13.40 -3.71 0.11
N VAL A 179 -14.25 -4.35 -0.71
CA VAL A 179 -14.08 -5.76 -1.09
C VAL A 179 -12.80 -5.92 -1.92
N SER A 180 -12.53 -5.00 -2.84
CA SER A 180 -11.31 -5.03 -3.66
C SER A 180 -10.05 -4.87 -2.81
N VAL A 181 -10.01 -3.88 -1.92
CA VAL A 181 -8.86 -3.66 -1.02
C VAL A 181 -8.71 -4.84 -0.06
N LYS A 182 -9.81 -5.36 0.50
CA LYS A 182 -9.78 -6.54 1.37
C LYS A 182 -9.14 -7.73 0.64
N MET A 183 -9.58 -8.03 -0.57
CA MET A 183 -9.03 -9.12 -1.39
C MET A 183 -7.51 -9.03 -1.56
N ILE A 184 -7.00 -7.83 -1.85
CA ILE A 184 -5.55 -7.60 -2.04
C ILE A 184 -4.79 -7.78 -0.73
N LEU A 185 -5.37 -7.36 0.39
CA LEU A 185 -4.70 -7.35 1.70
C LEU A 185 -4.95 -8.61 2.54
N GLU A 186 -5.92 -9.45 2.19
CA GLU A 186 -6.32 -10.65 2.94
C GLU A 186 -5.14 -11.57 3.32
N PRO A 187 -4.12 -11.80 2.46
CA PRO A 187 -2.95 -12.59 2.83
C PRO A 187 -2.17 -12.05 4.05
N LEU A 188 -2.27 -10.74 4.33
CA LEU A 188 -1.65 -10.12 5.51
C LEU A 188 -2.26 -10.61 6.83
N GLU A 189 -3.53 -11.05 6.85
CA GLU A 189 -4.17 -11.48 8.09
C GLU A 189 -3.48 -12.71 8.67
N ASN A 190 -3.20 -13.71 7.82
CA ASN A 190 -2.49 -14.90 8.26
C ASN A 190 -1.00 -14.62 8.46
N ALA A 191 -0.36 -13.94 7.50
CA ALA A 191 1.05 -13.61 7.59
C ALA A 191 1.40 -12.74 8.81
N GLY A 192 0.51 -11.83 9.21
CA GLY A 192 0.66 -10.99 10.39
C GLY A 192 0.44 -11.73 11.72
N LYS A 193 -0.24 -12.88 11.72
CA LYS A 193 -0.45 -13.73 12.91
C LYS A 193 0.65 -14.78 13.07
N GLU A 194 0.99 -15.47 11.98
CA GLU A 194 1.91 -16.61 12.00
C GLU A 194 3.36 -16.21 11.71
N GLY A 195 3.56 -15.08 11.04
CA GLY A 195 4.85 -14.66 10.48
C GLY A 195 5.27 -15.52 9.29
N VAL A 196 6.07 -14.97 8.40
CA VAL A 196 6.56 -15.62 7.18
C VAL A 196 8.08 -15.58 7.17
N ASP A 197 8.73 -16.70 6.88
CA ASP A 197 10.18 -16.71 6.67
C ASP A 197 10.52 -16.07 5.33
N MET A 198 11.35 -15.02 5.38
CA MET A 198 11.74 -14.25 4.21
C MET A 198 13.25 -14.10 4.14
N MET A 199 13.81 -14.41 2.96
CA MET A 199 15.19 -14.08 2.63
C MET A 199 15.31 -12.57 2.41
N CYS A 200 16.12 -11.93 3.22
CA CYS A 200 16.37 -10.50 3.16
C CYS A 200 17.54 -10.20 2.21
N GLY A 201 17.64 -8.95 1.74
CA GLY A 201 18.69 -8.53 0.81
C GLY A 201 20.11 -8.63 1.37
N ASP A 202 20.27 -8.81 2.69
CA ASP A 202 21.55 -9.08 3.35
C ASP A 202 21.89 -10.59 3.44
N GLY A 203 21.13 -11.44 2.75
CA GLY A 203 21.34 -12.89 2.67
C GLY A 203 20.80 -13.68 3.88
N LYS A 204 20.23 -13.01 4.89
CA LYS A 204 19.71 -13.68 6.09
C LYS A 204 18.22 -13.99 5.94
N VAL A 205 17.82 -15.16 6.40
CA VAL A 205 16.40 -15.51 6.56
C VAL A 205 15.91 -14.98 7.90
N ARG A 206 14.77 -14.29 7.89
CA ARG A 206 14.12 -13.77 9.09
C ARG A 206 12.65 -14.17 9.11
N LYS A 207 12.13 -14.44 10.31
CA LYS A 207 10.69 -14.54 10.56
C LYS A 207 10.10 -13.13 10.57
N VAL A 208 9.39 -12.78 9.50
CA VAL A 208 8.82 -11.44 9.27
C VAL A 208 7.32 -11.46 9.54
N PHE A 209 6.84 -10.49 10.32
CA PHE A 209 5.42 -10.27 10.59
C PHE A 209 4.98 -9.00 9.83
N PRO A 210 4.43 -9.14 8.62
CA PRO A 210 3.91 -8.00 7.88
C PRO A 210 2.59 -7.52 8.49
N ILE A 211 2.52 -6.25 8.86
CA ILE A 211 1.36 -5.66 9.54
C ILE A 211 1.00 -4.35 8.83
N LEU A 212 -0.27 -4.22 8.42
CA LEU A 212 -0.77 -2.96 7.87
C LEU A 212 -0.65 -1.86 8.92
N ALA A 213 0.20 -0.88 8.65
CA ALA A 213 0.59 0.15 9.61
C ALA A 213 0.03 1.53 9.26
N ALA A 214 -0.09 1.84 7.97
CA ALA A 214 -0.62 3.12 7.52
C ALA A 214 -1.30 3.01 6.15
N TYR A 215 -2.37 3.78 5.99
CA TYR A 215 -3.03 4.07 4.73
C TYR A 215 -2.82 5.54 4.41
N VAL A 216 -2.10 5.85 3.34
CA VAL A 216 -1.85 7.22 2.89
C VAL A 216 -2.83 7.57 1.78
N ALA A 217 -3.69 8.55 2.06
CA ALA A 217 -4.75 9.01 1.17
C ALA A 217 -4.94 10.52 1.36
N ASP A 218 -5.45 11.20 0.32
CA ASP A 218 -6.00 12.54 0.48
C ASP A 218 -7.35 12.50 1.23
N TYR A 219 -7.97 13.65 1.46
CA TYR A 219 -9.19 13.72 2.28
C TYR A 219 -10.39 12.95 1.70
N LEU A 220 -10.58 13.00 0.38
CA LEU A 220 -11.67 12.28 -0.29
C LEU A 220 -11.48 10.77 -0.14
N GLU A 221 -10.25 10.31 -0.34
CA GLU A 221 -9.89 8.91 -0.19
C GLU A 221 -9.92 8.46 1.27
N GLN A 222 -9.53 9.31 2.23
CA GLN A 222 -9.66 9.01 3.67
C GLN A 222 -11.12 8.87 4.08
N THR A 223 -11.99 9.73 3.56
CA THR A 223 -13.44 9.65 3.78
C THR A 223 -14.00 8.34 3.23
N LEU A 224 -13.55 7.93 2.04
CA LEU A 224 -13.90 6.65 1.44
C LEU A 224 -13.43 5.45 2.28
N VAL A 225 -12.15 5.44 2.69
CA VAL A 225 -11.54 4.36 3.46
C VAL A 225 -12.14 4.20 4.86
N SER A 226 -12.51 5.31 5.50
CA SER A 226 -13.08 5.32 6.86
C SER A 226 -14.60 5.16 6.89
N CYS A 227 -15.26 5.08 5.72
CA CYS A 227 -16.72 5.17 5.61
C CYS A 227 -17.31 6.45 6.26
N SER A 228 -16.52 7.52 6.33
CA SER A 228 -16.97 8.82 6.86
C SER A 228 -17.84 9.55 5.84
N LYS A 229 -18.60 10.55 6.28
CA LYS A 229 -19.25 11.48 5.35
C LYS A 229 -18.28 12.58 4.97
N TYR A 230 -18.43 13.09 3.76
CA TYR A 230 -17.78 14.33 3.35
C TYR A 230 -18.16 15.46 4.33
N GLY A 231 -17.17 16.28 4.67
CA GLY A 231 -17.31 17.35 5.67
C GLY A 231 -17.08 16.89 7.12
N MET A 232 -16.59 15.67 7.36
CA MET A 232 -16.23 15.20 8.71
C MET A 232 -14.78 14.72 8.75
N CYS A 233 -14.11 14.97 9.88
CA CYS A 233 -12.79 14.42 10.12
C CYS A 233 -12.86 12.90 10.32
N PRO A 234 -12.09 12.09 9.58
CA PRO A 234 -12.08 10.63 9.74
C PRO A 234 -11.37 10.17 11.03
N ILE A 235 -10.76 11.11 11.78
CA ILE A 235 -9.96 10.85 12.98
C ILE A 235 -10.66 11.36 14.25
N CYS A 236 -11.40 12.47 14.17
CA CYS A 236 -12.04 13.09 15.33
C CYS A 236 -13.45 13.62 15.00
N GLN A 237 -14.18 14.10 16.01
CA GLN A 237 -15.55 14.60 15.85
C GLN A 237 -15.61 16.10 15.45
N CYS A 238 -14.57 16.61 14.79
CA CYS A 238 -14.52 18.00 14.37
C CYS A 238 -15.58 18.26 13.26
N PRO A 239 -16.45 19.28 13.42
CA PRO A 239 -17.43 19.66 12.41
C PRO A 239 -16.77 20.30 11.18
N GLU A 240 -17.49 20.27 10.05
CA GLU A 240 -17.01 20.74 8.73
C GLU A 240 -16.39 22.14 8.77
N THR A 241 -17.00 23.06 9.53
CA THR A 241 -16.58 24.46 9.67
C THR A 241 -15.21 24.65 10.29
N SER A 242 -14.67 23.63 10.96
CA SER A 242 -13.42 23.69 11.72
C SER A 242 -12.37 22.73 11.16
N LEU A 243 -12.58 22.15 9.97
CA LEU A 243 -11.61 21.28 9.31
C LEU A 243 -10.37 22.02 8.78
N GLU A 244 -10.48 23.32 8.50
CA GLU A 244 -9.37 24.16 8.07
C GLU A 244 -8.56 24.76 9.23
N GLU A 245 -9.10 24.70 10.46
CA GLU A 245 -8.53 25.38 11.64
C GLU A 245 -7.57 24.51 12.46
N ALA A 246 -7.06 23.40 11.92
CA ALA A 246 -6.11 22.54 12.60
C ALA A 246 -4.67 23.11 12.59
N GLU A 247 -4.48 24.13 13.44
CA GLU A 247 -3.31 24.53 14.23
C GLU A 247 -2.10 25.22 13.57
N ALA A 248 -1.92 26.47 14.01
CA ALA A 248 -0.64 27.10 14.36
C ALA A 248 -0.01 26.44 15.60
#